data_AF-A0A8H7I594-F1
#
_entry.id   AF-A0A8H7I594-F1
#
_cell.length_a   1.000
_cell.length_b   1.000
_cell.length_c   1.000
_cell.angle_alpha   90.00
_cell.angle_beta   90.00
_cell.angle_gamma   90.00
#
_symmetry.space_group_name_H-M   'P 1'
#
loop_
_entity.id
_entity.type
_entity.pdbx_description
1 polymer ?
#
loop_
_entity_poly.entity_id
_entity_poly.type
_entity_poly.pdbx_seq_one_letter_code
_entity_poly.pdbx_strand_id
1 'polypeptide(L)'
;MLHTYTTLRPQRNLQTPSVASPSLPSASTMSSRNLLWNLSSHDGIHLGLLTLVAGMIIAGKLRHWGYKGWFDTSRLPPSPKKHWFWGNRDFLTQPYRHVLLGTNTYLISGDIISIVTPTNTIVYLNTMELATELLEKQASVTSDRPRNVMTSEIASLGWGTSPAFRQHDEVHKRMRRMMASALNPEAARSYALQHLDMTLNFLRRIAANPSSFLGCANDVNGAFMIQLAYGYVIREEKDPILSLVHDAVRYLARATTNYYVVNDFPLLKYIPGWFPGAEFKRFGRAGFERRTRYANEMFNMVYDQVKQGQVERPSYASGLLESQSWQEVRESDTNLIKWTAASLFTAGATTTGSLVNSFFLMACLYPDAIQKAQAEIDSVVGRERIPNLQDRDSLPYTEAMLLEVMRFCPPAPLGVSHLTTETTEFHGYKIRKGTTINANI
;
A
#
# COMPACT_ATOMS: atom_id res chain seq x y z
N MET A 1 4.63 30.69 -17.00
CA MET A 1 4.09 31.94 -16.46
C MET A 1 4.05 31.81 -14.94
N LEU A 2 4.81 32.65 -14.23
CA LEU A 2 5.04 32.64 -12.78
C LEU A 2 3.82 33.18 -12.00
N HIS A 3 3.48 32.57 -10.85
CA HIS A 3 2.95 33.25 -9.66
C HIS A 3 3.11 32.35 -8.42
N THR A 4 4.10 32.59 -7.55
CA THR A 4 4.10 33.35 -6.28
C THR A 4 3.12 32.86 -5.20
N TYR A 5 3.66 32.19 -4.19
CA TYR A 5 3.04 31.96 -2.87
C TYR A 5 3.50 33.02 -1.89
N THR A 6 2.53 33.73 -1.29
CA THR A 6 2.75 34.77 -0.28
C THR A 6 2.62 34.18 1.13
N THR A 7 3.58 34.52 1.98
CA THR A 7 3.70 34.20 3.41
C THR A 7 2.77 35.08 4.26
N LEU A 8 2.20 34.51 5.33
CA LEU A 8 1.55 35.27 6.41
C LEU A 8 2.00 34.74 7.78
N ARG A 9 2.71 35.59 8.54
CA ARG A 9 2.78 35.64 10.01
C ARG A 9 2.03 36.89 10.46
N PRO A 10 1.38 36.88 11.62
CA PRO A 10 1.85 37.67 12.79
C PRO A 10 1.47 36.97 14.12
N GLN A 11 1.75 37.38 15.36
CA GLN A 11 2.63 38.34 16.04
C GLN A 11 2.70 37.88 17.53
N ARG A 12 3.75 38.31 18.25
CA ARG A 12 3.96 38.12 19.70
C ARG A 12 2.94 38.89 20.53
N ASN A 13 2.64 38.41 21.74
CA ASN A 13 2.35 39.28 22.88
C ASN A 13 3.08 38.80 24.15
N LEU A 14 3.79 39.74 24.76
CA LEU A 14 4.50 39.67 26.03
C LEU A 14 3.53 39.98 27.17
N GLN A 15 3.70 39.33 28.32
CA GLN A 15 3.33 39.91 29.62
C GLN A 15 4.10 39.19 30.75
N THR A 16 5.01 39.93 31.37
CA THR A 16 5.57 39.69 32.71
C THR A 16 4.68 40.34 33.78
N PRO A 17 4.64 39.80 35.00
CA PRO A 17 5.18 40.52 36.18
C PRO A 17 5.79 39.52 37.20
N SER A 18 6.45 39.81 38.31
CA SER A 18 6.87 41.00 39.07
C SER A 18 7.83 40.46 40.15
N VAL A 19 8.87 41.21 40.49
CA VAL A 19 9.87 40.89 41.53
C VAL A 19 9.36 41.32 42.90
N ALA A 20 9.59 40.51 43.93
CA ALA A 20 9.60 40.92 45.32
C ALA A 20 10.69 40.17 46.10
N SER A 21 11.67 40.91 46.59
CA SER A 21 12.62 40.54 47.67
C SER A 21 12.06 41.02 49.01
N PRO A 22 12.28 40.33 50.14
CA PRO A 22 13.41 40.61 51.05
C PRO A 22 13.96 39.31 51.70
N SER A 23 14.99 39.17 52.53
CA SER A 23 15.87 40.01 53.35
C SER A 23 17.02 39.11 53.84
N LEU A 24 18.22 39.66 54.03
CA LEU A 24 19.37 39.02 54.70
C LEU A 24 19.10 38.79 56.21
N PRO A 25 19.84 37.86 56.83
CA PRO A 25 20.66 38.31 57.96
C PRO A 25 22.11 37.77 57.97
N SER A 26 22.99 38.71 58.32
CA SER A 26 24.22 38.66 59.13
C SER A 26 25.13 37.43 59.17
N ALA A 27 26.41 37.76 59.00
CA ALA A 27 27.60 36.94 59.18
C ALA A 27 27.81 36.40 60.60
N SER A 28 28.40 35.19 60.67
CA SER A 28 29.27 34.75 61.76
C SER A 28 30.41 33.87 61.23
N THR A 29 31.61 34.44 61.34
CA THR A 29 32.95 33.87 61.68
C THR A 29 33.36 32.42 61.39
N MET A 30 34.67 32.31 61.08
CA MET A 30 35.60 31.14 61.11
C MET A 30 35.67 30.33 59.80
N SER A 31 36.80 29.84 59.31
CA SER A 31 38.20 29.79 59.76
C SER A 31 39.07 29.47 58.54
N SER A 32 40.29 29.98 58.57
CA SER A 32 41.38 29.76 57.61
C SER A 32 41.74 28.28 57.41
N ARG A 33 41.40 27.72 56.25
CA ARG A 33 42.01 26.54 55.62
C ARG A 33 41.46 26.41 54.20
N ASN A 34 42.22 26.87 53.20
CA ASN A 34 42.20 26.36 51.82
C ASN A 34 43.08 27.27 50.93
N LEU A 35 44.39 26.98 50.91
CA LEU A 35 45.33 27.59 49.96
C LEU A 35 46.21 26.53 49.29
N LEU A 36 45.67 25.33 49.04
CA LEU A 36 46.39 24.20 48.41
C LEU A 36 45.52 23.42 47.40
N TRP A 37 44.66 24.10 46.63
CA TRP A 37 43.81 23.43 45.62
C TRP A 37 43.84 24.07 44.22
N ASN A 38 44.93 24.72 43.83
CA ASN A 38 44.98 25.43 42.54
C ASN A 38 46.17 25.06 41.62
N LEU A 39 46.59 23.80 41.63
CA LEU A 39 47.59 23.27 40.67
C LEU A 39 47.20 21.90 40.06
N SER A 40 45.92 21.54 39.97
CA SER A 40 45.47 20.33 39.25
C SER A 40 44.47 20.58 38.10
N SER A 41 44.18 21.83 37.76
CA SER A 41 43.09 22.19 36.84
C SER A 41 43.50 22.34 35.37
N HIS A 42 44.79 22.31 35.02
CA HIS A 42 45.24 22.43 33.62
C HIS A 42 45.38 21.07 32.90
N ASP A 43 45.78 20.01 33.60
CA ASP A 43 45.94 18.68 32.97
C ASP A 43 44.59 18.02 32.63
N GLY A 44 43.54 18.30 33.41
CA GLY A 44 42.20 17.77 33.19
C GLY A 44 41.51 18.34 31.95
N ILE A 45 41.80 19.59 31.58
CA ILE A 45 41.19 20.26 30.41
C ILE A 45 41.77 19.69 29.12
N HIS A 46 43.08 19.42 29.07
CA HIS A 46 43.72 18.79 27.92
C HIS A 46 43.27 17.34 27.72
N LEU A 47 43.07 16.58 28.80
CA LEU A 47 42.57 15.20 28.74
C LEU A 47 41.09 15.15 28.29
N GLY A 48 40.26 16.09 28.74
CA GLY A 48 38.87 16.23 28.29
C GLY A 48 38.74 16.58 26.80
N LEU A 49 39.62 17.44 26.28
CA LEU A 49 39.63 17.78 24.85
C LEU A 49 40.10 16.60 23.98
N LEU A 50 41.12 15.87 24.44
CA LEU A 50 41.66 14.71 23.73
C LEU A 50 40.66 13.54 23.67
N THR A 51 39.88 13.32 24.74
CA THR A 51 38.82 12.31 24.75
C THR A 51 37.66 12.68 23.83
N LEU A 52 37.29 13.96 23.74
CA LEU A 52 36.29 14.46 22.78
C LEU A 52 36.75 14.29 21.32
N VAL A 53 38.01 14.64 21.02
CA VAL A 53 38.59 14.48 19.68
C VAL A 53 38.73 13.00 19.32
N ALA A 54 39.19 12.15 20.24
CA ALA A 54 39.24 10.71 20.05
C ALA A 54 37.84 10.12 19.83
N GLY A 55 36.84 10.58 20.59
CA GLY A 55 35.43 10.22 20.41
C GLY A 55 34.89 10.62 19.04
N MET A 56 35.22 11.80 18.54
CA MET A 56 34.83 12.26 17.20
C MET A 56 35.53 11.47 16.08
N ILE A 57 36.80 11.11 16.26
CA ILE A 57 37.56 10.29 15.30
C ILE A 57 37.03 8.85 15.30
N ILE A 58 36.73 8.27 16.47
CA ILE A 58 36.14 6.94 16.60
C ILE A 58 34.74 6.93 16.00
N ALA A 59 33.90 7.92 16.28
CA ALA A 59 32.59 8.07 15.67
C ALA A 59 32.70 8.28 14.15
N GLY A 60 33.68 9.05 13.66
CA GLY A 60 33.97 9.25 12.24
C GLY A 60 34.45 7.98 11.54
N LYS A 61 35.26 7.15 12.22
CA LYS A 61 35.74 5.86 11.72
C LYS A 61 34.66 4.79 11.77
N LEU A 62 33.85 4.73 12.83
CA LEU A 62 32.65 3.88 12.90
C LEU A 62 31.61 4.31 11.85
N ARG A 63 31.48 5.62 11.57
CA ARG A 63 30.68 6.17 10.47
C ARG A 63 31.21 5.69 9.11
N HIS A 64 32.52 5.79 8.87
CA HIS A 64 33.13 5.36 7.60
C HIS A 64 33.10 3.84 7.41
N TRP A 65 33.35 3.09 8.48
CA TRP A 65 33.40 1.62 8.48
C TRP A 65 31.99 1.01 8.43
N GLY A 66 31.04 1.54 9.19
CA GLY A 66 29.62 1.20 9.07
C GLY A 66 29.08 1.52 7.67
N TYR A 67 29.47 2.65 7.08
CA TYR A 67 29.08 3.01 5.71
C TYR A 67 29.66 2.05 4.65
N LYS A 68 30.95 1.70 4.71
CA LYS A 68 31.58 0.75 3.78
C LYS A 68 31.13 -0.70 3.98
N GLY A 69 30.86 -1.11 5.22
CA GLY A 69 30.51 -2.49 5.57
C GLY A 69 29.05 -2.85 5.38
N TRP A 70 28.11 -1.93 5.66
CA TRP A 70 26.66 -2.18 5.44
C TRP A 70 26.21 -1.88 4.01
N PHE A 71 26.87 -0.95 3.32
CA PHE A 71 26.43 -0.46 2.01
C PHE A 71 27.54 -0.58 0.96
N ASP A 72 28.04 -1.79 0.72
CA ASP A 72 28.68 -2.05 -0.57
C ASP A 72 27.64 -1.80 -1.68
N THR A 73 27.67 -0.59 -2.20
CA THR A 73 26.74 -0.01 -3.19
C THR A 73 27.37 -0.03 -4.58
N SER A 74 28.58 -0.60 -4.70
CA SER A 74 29.44 -0.52 -5.87
C SER A 74 28.83 -1.15 -7.14
N ARG A 75 27.75 -1.92 -6.99
CA ARG A 75 26.99 -2.53 -8.10
C ARG A 75 25.47 -2.40 -7.96
N LEU A 76 24.96 -1.48 -7.14
CA LEU A 76 23.52 -1.21 -7.12
C LEU A 76 23.12 -0.35 -8.33
N PRO A 77 21.85 -0.44 -8.78
CA PRO A 77 21.33 0.49 -9.76
C PRO A 77 21.48 1.96 -9.29
N PRO A 78 21.52 2.93 -10.22
CA PRO A 78 21.62 4.35 -9.88
C PRO A 78 20.56 4.77 -8.86
N SER A 79 20.93 5.69 -7.96
CA SER A 79 20.07 6.15 -6.88
C SER A 79 20.05 7.68 -6.83
N PRO A 80 18.89 8.32 -6.61
CA PRO A 80 18.86 9.75 -6.34
C PRO A 80 19.62 10.08 -5.06
N LYS A 81 19.96 11.36 -4.89
CA LYS A 81 20.70 11.86 -3.73
C LYS A 81 20.08 11.35 -2.43
N LYS A 82 20.90 10.68 -1.62
CA LYS A 82 20.48 10.00 -0.38
C LYS A 82 21.12 10.63 0.85
N HIS A 83 20.36 10.72 1.93
CA HIS A 83 20.86 11.06 3.26
C HIS A 83 21.81 9.97 3.76
N TRP A 84 22.85 10.36 4.49
CA TRP A 84 23.92 9.44 4.92
C TRP A 84 23.42 8.29 5.82
N PHE A 85 22.41 8.56 6.64
CA PHE A 85 21.80 7.55 7.54
C PHE A 85 20.44 7.07 7.05
N TRP A 86 19.59 8.01 6.63
CA TRP A 86 18.18 7.74 6.31
C TRP A 86 17.98 7.29 4.86
N GLY A 87 19.05 7.21 4.08
CA GLY A 87 18.99 6.88 2.66
C GLY A 87 18.05 7.84 1.93
N ASN A 88 17.10 7.28 1.18
CA ASN A 88 16.11 7.97 0.39
C ASN A 88 14.76 8.09 1.13
N ARG A 89 14.75 8.17 2.46
CA ARG A 89 13.52 8.35 3.25
C ARG A 89 12.63 9.49 2.72
N ASP A 90 13.22 10.64 2.41
CA ASP A 90 12.47 11.81 1.96
C ASP A 90 11.75 11.56 0.62
N PHE A 91 12.33 10.71 -0.23
CA PHE A 91 11.68 10.26 -1.47
C PHE A 91 10.46 9.38 -1.17
N LEU A 92 10.58 8.45 -0.21
CA LEU A 92 9.47 7.56 0.17
C LEU A 92 8.30 8.29 0.84
N THR A 93 8.51 9.51 1.33
CA THR A 93 7.45 10.37 1.89
C THR A 93 6.79 11.29 0.87
N GLN A 94 7.27 11.33 -0.38
CA GLN A 94 6.68 12.21 -1.40
C GLN A 94 5.37 11.63 -1.95
N PRO A 95 4.33 12.48 -2.12
CA PRO A 95 3.13 12.07 -2.81
C PRO A 95 3.42 11.81 -4.28
N TYR A 96 2.61 10.96 -4.93
CA TYR A 96 2.70 10.65 -6.36
C TYR A 96 4.10 10.19 -6.83
N ARG A 97 4.83 9.46 -5.97
CA ARG A 97 6.21 9.00 -6.25
C ARG A 97 6.39 8.23 -7.57
N HIS A 98 5.35 7.56 -8.07
CA HIS A 98 5.36 6.92 -9.39
C HIS A 98 5.62 7.91 -10.53
N VAL A 99 5.01 9.10 -10.46
CA VAL A 99 5.27 10.20 -11.42
C VAL A 99 6.72 10.64 -11.34
N LEU A 100 7.25 10.81 -10.12
CA LEU A 100 8.63 11.24 -9.92
C LEU A 100 9.66 10.20 -10.43
N LEU A 101 9.34 8.91 -10.33
CA LEU A 101 10.17 7.82 -10.85
C LEU A 101 10.26 7.83 -12.37
N GLY A 102 9.17 8.22 -13.07
CA GLY A 102 9.11 8.30 -14.52
C GLY A 102 9.45 9.67 -15.12
N THR A 103 9.70 10.69 -14.30
CA THR A 103 10.01 12.06 -14.76
C THR A 103 11.35 12.55 -14.20
N ASN A 104 11.34 13.24 -13.06
CA ASN A 104 12.53 13.90 -12.51
C ASN A 104 13.63 12.92 -12.12
N THR A 105 13.27 11.82 -11.47
CA THR A 105 14.24 10.82 -11.01
C THR A 105 14.76 9.99 -12.17
N TYR A 106 13.89 9.72 -13.15
CA TYR A 106 14.22 9.07 -14.42
C TYR A 106 15.36 9.78 -15.13
N LEU A 107 15.24 11.10 -15.32
CA LEU A 107 16.25 11.92 -15.99
C LEU A 107 17.64 11.84 -15.34
N ILE A 108 17.71 11.51 -14.05
CA ILE A 108 18.95 11.45 -13.27
C ILE A 108 19.49 10.01 -13.18
N SER A 109 18.61 9.02 -13.09
CA SER A 109 18.95 7.64 -12.69
C SER A 109 18.73 6.61 -13.81
N GLY A 110 18.04 6.97 -14.88
CA GLY A 110 17.71 6.09 -16.01
C GLY A 110 16.55 5.13 -15.73
N ASP A 111 16.54 4.03 -16.48
CA ASP A 111 15.43 3.06 -16.52
C ASP A 111 15.32 2.17 -15.27
N ILE A 112 16.43 1.97 -14.54
CA ILE A 112 16.48 1.18 -13.30
C ILE A 112 16.93 2.08 -12.15
N ILE A 113 16.09 2.25 -11.14
CA ILE A 113 16.34 3.18 -10.03
C ILE A 113 16.38 2.41 -8.71
N SER A 114 17.41 2.63 -7.89
CA SER A 114 17.48 2.12 -6.53
C SER A 114 17.16 3.20 -5.48
N ILE A 115 16.31 2.84 -4.54
CA ILE A 115 15.94 3.62 -3.36
C ILE A 115 16.37 2.80 -2.14
N VAL A 116 17.23 3.36 -1.30
CA VAL A 116 17.76 2.67 -0.12
C VAL A 116 17.24 3.31 1.15
N THR A 117 16.96 2.52 2.16
CA THR A 117 16.70 2.94 3.54
C THR A 117 17.78 2.34 4.45
N PRO A 118 17.77 2.57 5.78
CA PRO A 118 18.77 1.96 6.67
C PRO A 118 18.89 0.43 6.54
N THR A 119 17.80 -0.27 6.26
CA THR A 119 17.78 -1.75 6.24
C THR A 119 17.21 -2.37 4.97
N ASN A 120 16.59 -1.58 4.09
CA ASN A 120 15.96 -2.10 2.88
C ASN A 120 16.54 -1.46 1.61
N THR A 121 16.57 -2.24 0.54
CA THR A 121 16.84 -1.75 -0.83
C THR A 121 15.62 -2.02 -1.68
N ILE A 122 15.14 -1.00 -2.37
CA ILE A 122 14.00 -1.04 -3.29
C ILE A 122 14.51 -0.68 -4.68
N VAL A 123 14.22 -1.50 -5.68
CA VAL A 123 14.53 -1.25 -7.09
C VAL A 123 13.24 -1.02 -7.84
N TYR A 124 13.19 0.06 -8.61
CA TYR A 124 12.10 0.41 -9.50
C TYR A 124 12.52 0.17 -10.94
N LEU A 125 11.61 -0.43 -11.71
CA LEU A 125 11.75 -0.71 -13.13
C LEU A 125 10.81 0.23 -13.89
N ASN A 126 11.34 1.10 -14.75
CA ASN A 126 10.55 2.11 -15.47
C ASN A 126 10.22 1.73 -16.92
N THR A 127 10.63 0.54 -17.38
CA THR A 127 10.29 0.06 -18.73
C THR A 127 9.65 -1.33 -18.68
N MET A 128 8.82 -1.61 -19.68
CA MET A 128 8.14 -2.90 -19.82
C MET A 128 9.16 -4.02 -20.02
N GLU A 129 10.22 -3.78 -20.80
CA GLU A 129 11.25 -4.77 -21.10
C GLU A 129 11.95 -5.24 -19.83
N LEU A 130 12.33 -4.31 -18.95
CA LEU A 130 12.96 -4.61 -17.68
C LEU A 130 12.02 -5.34 -16.72
N ALA A 131 10.76 -4.90 -16.66
CA ALA A 131 9.73 -5.55 -15.87
C ALA A 131 9.49 -6.99 -16.31
N THR A 132 9.32 -7.23 -17.61
CA THR A 132 9.17 -8.58 -18.19
C THR A 132 10.42 -9.43 -17.95
N GLU A 133 11.62 -8.90 -18.15
CA GLU A 133 12.85 -9.66 -17.95
C GLU A 133 13.03 -10.10 -16.48
N LEU A 134 12.82 -9.20 -15.52
CA LEU A 134 13.08 -9.48 -14.11
C LEU A 134 11.90 -10.13 -13.37
N LEU A 135 10.65 -9.73 -13.66
CA LEU A 135 9.48 -10.20 -12.93
C LEU A 135 8.80 -11.40 -13.59
N GLU A 136 8.92 -11.57 -14.91
CA GLU A 136 8.31 -12.69 -15.63
C GLU A 136 9.34 -13.78 -15.94
N LYS A 137 10.41 -13.46 -16.68
CA LYS A 137 11.42 -14.46 -17.07
C LYS A 137 12.21 -15.00 -15.89
N GLN A 138 12.40 -14.19 -14.84
CA GLN A 138 13.09 -14.59 -13.60
C GLN A 138 12.12 -14.77 -12.42
N ALA A 139 10.84 -15.08 -12.69
CA ALA A 139 9.80 -15.20 -11.67
C ALA A 139 10.14 -16.17 -10.51
N SER A 140 10.91 -17.23 -10.75
CA SER A 140 11.34 -18.18 -9.71
C SER A 140 12.16 -17.53 -8.59
N VAL A 141 12.89 -16.45 -8.91
CA VAL A 141 13.74 -15.70 -7.98
C VAL A 141 13.04 -14.43 -7.48
N THR A 142 12.08 -13.89 -8.21
CA THR A 142 11.50 -12.55 -7.93
C THR A 142 10.03 -12.57 -7.50
N SER A 143 9.38 -13.74 -7.38
CA SER A 143 7.94 -13.83 -7.05
C SER A 143 7.60 -13.78 -5.55
N ASP A 144 8.59 -13.67 -4.65
CA ASP A 144 8.32 -13.56 -3.21
C ASP A 144 7.80 -12.15 -2.85
N ARG A 145 7.35 -11.95 -1.61
CA ARG A 145 6.79 -10.68 -1.12
C ARG A 145 7.59 -10.12 0.07
N PRO A 146 7.81 -8.79 0.15
CA PRO A 146 8.52 -8.20 1.26
C PRO A 146 7.72 -8.33 2.58
N ARG A 147 8.42 -8.68 3.66
CA ARG A 147 7.85 -8.68 5.01
C ARG A 147 7.82 -7.26 5.57
N ASN A 148 6.78 -6.51 5.23
CA ASN A 148 6.53 -5.18 5.82
C ASN A 148 5.82 -5.30 7.17
N VAL A 149 6.46 -4.84 8.25
CA VAL A 149 5.88 -4.93 9.61
C VAL A 149 4.55 -4.18 9.71
N MET A 150 4.45 -3.00 9.09
CA MET A 150 3.23 -2.19 9.11
C MET A 150 2.07 -2.85 8.35
N THR A 151 2.33 -3.40 7.17
CA THR A 151 1.27 -3.95 6.30
C THR A 151 0.96 -5.40 6.60
N SER A 152 1.99 -6.25 6.74
CA SER A 152 1.84 -7.70 6.69
C SER A 152 1.62 -8.33 8.06
N GLU A 153 2.24 -7.81 9.13
CA GLU A 153 2.13 -8.43 10.46
C GLU A 153 0.75 -8.20 11.08
N ILE A 154 0.24 -9.24 11.74
CA ILE A 154 -1.07 -9.26 12.44
C ILE A 154 -1.15 -8.20 13.54
N ALA A 155 -0.05 -7.93 14.24
CA ALA A 155 0.03 -6.88 15.25
C ALA A 155 -0.09 -5.45 14.66
N SER A 156 -0.02 -5.33 13.33
CA SER A 156 -0.23 -4.09 12.57
C SER A 156 -1.51 -4.22 11.75
N LEU A 157 -1.47 -4.42 10.43
CA LEU A 157 -2.67 -4.53 9.58
C LEU A 157 -3.05 -5.97 9.17
N GLY A 158 -2.14 -6.94 9.31
CA GLY A 158 -2.39 -8.36 9.06
C GLY A 158 -2.56 -8.78 7.60
N TRP A 159 -2.21 -7.95 6.62
CA TRP A 159 -2.37 -8.30 5.20
C TRP A 159 -1.48 -9.45 4.73
N GLY A 160 -0.53 -9.92 5.53
CA GLY A 160 0.27 -11.11 5.22
C GLY A 160 -0.56 -12.40 5.13
N THR A 161 -1.83 -12.40 5.56
CA THR A 161 -2.77 -13.50 5.32
C THR A 161 -3.50 -13.38 3.97
N SER A 162 -3.37 -12.26 3.26
CA SER A 162 -3.88 -12.09 1.90
C SER A 162 -2.87 -12.62 0.87
N PRO A 163 -3.30 -13.32 -0.19
CA PRO A 163 -2.41 -13.84 -1.23
C PRO A 163 -1.62 -12.73 -1.95
N ALA A 164 -2.09 -11.48 -1.96
CA ALA A 164 -1.34 -10.39 -2.60
C ALA A 164 -0.05 -10.02 -1.86
N PHE A 165 -0.03 -10.11 -0.52
CA PHE A 165 1.09 -9.66 0.32
C PHE A 165 1.80 -10.81 1.06
N ARG A 166 1.32 -12.04 0.89
CA ARG A 166 1.91 -13.23 1.51
C ARG A 166 3.19 -13.63 0.81
N GLN A 167 4.19 -14.04 1.59
CA GLN A 167 5.41 -14.65 1.06
C GLN A 167 5.09 -15.93 0.29
N HIS A 168 5.90 -16.23 -0.72
CA HIS A 168 5.67 -17.36 -1.60
C HIS A 168 6.00 -18.69 -0.90
N ASP A 169 4.94 -19.40 -0.49
CA ASP A 169 5.02 -20.73 0.13
C ASP A 169 3.91 -21.66 -0.41
N GLU A 170 3.86 -22.90 0.09
CA GLU A 170 2.82 -23.86 -0.33
C GLU A 170 1.41 -23.37 -0.01
N VAL A 171 1.22 -22.62 1.08
CA VAL A 171 -0.06 -22.00 1.44
C VAL A 171 -0.46 -20.96 0.38
N HIS A 172 0.47 -20.10 -0.03
CA HIS A 172 0.25 -19.12 -1.10
C HIS A 172 -0.12 -19.81 -2.42
N LYS A 173 0.61 -20.87 -2.81
CA LYS A 173 0.27 -21.65 -4.03
C LYS A 173 -1.12 -22.25 -3.95
N ARG A 174 -1.53 -22.77 -2.78
CA ARG A 174 -2.90 -23.29 -2.55
C ARG A 174 -3.95 -22.18 -2.65
N MET A 175 -3.71 -21.01 -2.06
CA MET A 175 -4.59 -19.84 -2.20
C MET A 175 -4.78 -19.45 -3.66
N ARG A 176 -3.70 -19.37 -4.45
CA ARG A 176 -3.75 -19.01 -5.87
C ARG A 176 -4.52 -20.04 -6.70
N ARG A 177 -4.29 -21.34 -6.45
CA ARG A 177 -5.06 -22.41 -7.10
C ARG A 177 -6.56 -22.35 -6.76
N MET A 178 -6.89 -22.07 -5.50
CA MET A 178 -8.28 -21.94 -5.06
C MET A 178 -8.97 -20.75 -5.74
N MET A 179 -8.34 -19.59 -5.76
CA MET A 179 -8.89 -18.39 -6.42
C MET A 179 -9.07 -18.58 -7.94
N ALA A 180 -8.24 -19.41 -8.58
CA ALA A 180 -8.35 -19.66 -10.00
C ALA A 180 -9.67 -20.33 -10.40
N SER A 181 -10.38 -21.01 -9.49
CA SER A 181 -11.70 -21.60 -9.80
C SER A 181 -12.76 -20.54 -10.11
N ALA A 182 -12.68 -19.35 -9.49
CA ALA A 182 -13.59 -18.24 -9.74
C ALA A 182 -13.06 -17.21 -10.75
N LEU A 183 -11.75 -17.19 -11.01
CA LEU A 183 -11.12 -16.12 -11.79
C LEU A 183 -10.56 -16.56 -13.15
N ASN A 184 -10.59 -17.85 -13.48
CA ASN A 184 -10.17 -18.29 -14.80
C ASN A 184 -11.07 -17.69 -15.91
N PRO A 185 -10.59 -17.62 -17.16
CA PRO A 185 -11.32 -16.95 -18.23
C PRO A 185 -12.74 -17.48 -18.47
N GLU A 186 -12.97 -18.78 -18.28
CA GLU A 186 -14.29 -19.40 -18.43
C GLU A 186 -15.25 -18.95 -17.33
N ALA A 187 -14.81 -19.05 -16.07
CA ALA A 187 -15.57 -18.56 -14.91
C ALA A 187 -15.86 -17.05 -15.02
N ALA A 188 -14.86 -16.24 -15.40
CA ALA A 188 -15.04 -14.80 -15.56
C ALA A 188 -16.10 -14.44 -16.62
N ARG A 189 -16.16 -15.19 -17.73
CA ARG A 189 -17.19 -15.00 -18.77
C ARG A 189 -18.60 -15.38 -18.29
N SER A 190 -18.71 -16.33 -17.36
CA SER A 190 -20.01 -16.74 -16.80
C SER A 190 -20.73 -15.61 -16.03
N TYR A 191 -19.98 -14.59 -15.58
CA TYR A 191 -20.53 -13.46 -14.83
C TYR A 191 -21.11 -12.34 -15.73
N ALA A 192 -21.10 -12.49 -17.05
CA ALA A 192 -21.51 -11.44 -17.99
C ALA A 192 -22.91 -10.87 -17.72
N LEU A 193 -23.89 -11.74 -17.41
CA LEU A 193 -25.25 -11.30 -17.08
C LEU A 193 -25.31 -10.51 -15.76
N GLN A 194 -24.52 -10.92 -14.77
CA GLN A 194 -24.43 -10.21 -13.49
C GLN A 194 -23.77 -8.84 -13.68
N HIS A 195 -22.71 -8.75 -14.48
CA HIS A 195 -22.10 -7.46 -14.84
C HIS A 195 -23.09 -6.54 -15.53
N LEU A 196 -23.92 -7.06 -16.44
CA LEU A 196 -24.94 -6.27 -17.14
C LEU A 196 -26.00 -5.74 -16.17
N ASP A 197 -26.56 -6.59 -15.30
CA ASP A 197 -27.58 -6.17 -14.31
C ASP A 197 -27.03 -5.07 -13.38
N MET A 198 -25.80 -5.26 -12.91
CA MET A 198 -25.10 -4.29 -12.07
C MET A 198 -24.82 -2.97 -12.80
N THR A 199 -24.44 -3.03 -14.07
CA THR A 199 -24.27 -1.84 -14.93
C THR A 199 -25.59 -1.10 -15.11
N LEU A 200 -26.70 -1.80 -15.33
CA LEU A 200 -28.02 -1.17 -15.45
C LEU A 200 -28.47 -0.54 -14.13
N ASN A 201 -28.22 -1.18 -13.00
CA ASN A 201 -28.47 -0.58 -11.68
C ASN A 201 -27.65 0.70 -11.47
N PHE A 202 -26.36 0.67 -11.81
CA PHE A 202 -25.48 1.85 -11.78
C PHE A 202 -26.04 3.01 -12.61
N LEU A 203 -26.41 2.73 -13.87
CA LEU A 203 -26.95 3.75 -14.78
C LEU A 203 -28.27 4.34 -14.26
N ARG A 204 -29.18 3.52 -13.70
CA ARG A 204 -30.43 3.99 -13.08
C ARG A 204 -30.16 4.91 -11.88
N ARG A 205 -29.23 4.54 -11.00
CA ARG A 205 -28.86 5.36 -9.83
C ARG A 205 -28.24 6.69 -10.24
N ILE A 206 -27.35 6.69 -11.24
CA ILE A 206 -26.76 7.93 -11.77
C ILE A 206 -27.81 8.79 -12.46
N ALA A 207 -28.72 8.21 -13.24
CA ALA A 207 -29.78 8.96 -13.90
C ALA A 207 -30.70 9.67 -12.88
N ALA A 208 -30.98 9.03 -11.74
CA ALA A 208 -31.74 9.62 -10.65
C ALA A 208 -30.97 10.70 -9.86
N ASN A 209 -29.67 10.50 -9.64
CA ASN A 209 -28.81 11.46 -8.95
C ASN A 209 -27.38 11.49 -9.52
N PRO A 210 -27.12 12.34 -10.54
CA PRO A 210 -25.82 12.39 -11.22
C PRO A 210 -24.65 12.75 -10.31
N SER A 211 -24.90 13.52 -9.23
CA SER A 211 -23.85 13.93 -8.29
C SER A 211 -23.27 12.76 -7.45
N SER A 212 -23.96 11.61 -7.42
CA SER A 212 -23.59 10.45 -6.62
C SER A 212 -22.66 9.45 -7.32
N PHE A 213 -22.28 9.71 -8.58
CA PHE A 213 -21.64 8.71 -9.45
C PHE A 213 -20.39 8.04 -8.86
N LEU A 214 -19.52 8.81 -8.18
CA LEU A 214 -18.29 8.29 -7.56
C LEU A 214 -18.57 7.24 -6.47
N GLY A 215 -19.55 7.52 -5.60
CA GLY A 215 -19.97 6.59 -4.57
C GLY A 215 -20.64 5.37 -5.18
N CYS A 216 -21.57 5.63 -6.11
CA CYS A 216 -22.33 4.58 -6.80
C CYS A 216 -21.42 3.59 -7.55
N ALA A 217 -20.33 4.06 -8.17
CA ALA A 217 -19.39 3.20 -8.89
C ALA A 217 -18.71 2.19 -7.96
N ASN A 218 -18.28 2.64 -6.78
CA ASN A 218 -17.69 1.76 -5.77
C ASN A 218 -18.75 0.80 -5.18
N ASP A 219 -19.96 1.29 -4.93
CA ASP A 219 -21.03 0.48 -4.36
C ASP A 219 -21.45 -0.66 -5.28
N VAL A 220 -21.63 -0.40 -6.57
CA VAL A 220 -22.05 -1.40 -7.55
C VAL A 220 -20.96 -2.45 -7.73
N ASN A 221 -19.69 -2.05 -7.85
CA ASN A 221 -18.58 -3.01 -7.91
C ASN A 221 -18.46 -3.83 -6.61
N GLY A 222 -18.65 -3.18 -5.46
CA GLY A 222 -18.67 -3.85 -4.16
C GLY A 222 -19.81 -4.86 -4.03
N ALA A 223 -21.01 -4.51 -4.48
CA ALA A 223 -22.18 -5.38 -4.50
C ALA A 223 -21.97 -6.61 -5.40
N PHE A 224 -21.33 -6.45 -6.57
CA PHE A 224 -20.99 -7.58 -7.42
C PHE A 224 -20.01 -8.51 -6.71
N MET A 225 -18.94 -7.95 -6.15
CA MET A 225 -17.88 -8.75 -5.54
C MET A 225 -18.28 -9.42 -4.24
N ILE A 226 -19.14 -8.80 -3.42
CA ILE A 226 -19.66 -9.42 -2.20
C ILE A 226 -20.64 -10.56 -2.53
N GLN A 227 -21.46 -10.40 -3.58
CA GLN A 227 -22.33 -11.46 -4.07
C GLN A 227 -21.51 -12.62 -4.65
N LEU A 228 -20.47 -12.35 -5.44
CA LEU A 228 -19.58 -13.37 -5.97
C LEU A 228 -18.84 -14.13 -4.85
N ALA A 229 -18.27 -13.40 -3.89
CA ALA A 229 -17.46 -13.98 -2.83
C ALA A 229 -18.28 -14.74 -1.78
N TYR A 230 -19.46 -14.22 -1.41
CA TYR A 230 -20.23 -14.68 -0.25
C TYR A 230 -21.72 -14.94 -0.51
N GLY A 231 -22.24 -14.69 -1.72
CA GLY A 231 -23.66 -14.88 -2.02
C GLY A 231 -24.56 -13.81 -1.40
N TYR A 232 -23.96 -12.78 -0.80
CA TYR A 232 -24.65 -11.72 -0.09
C TYR A 232 -25.24 -10.68 -1.05
N VAL A 233 -26.50 -10.30 -0.81
CA VAL A 233 -27.19 -9.27 -1.58
C VAL A 233 -27.35 -8.03 -0.71
N ILE A 234 -26.80 -6.92 -1.18
CA ILE A 234 -26.96 -5.61 -0.53
C ILE A 234 -28.42 -5.16 -0.71
N ARG A 235 -29.12 -4.93 0.41
CA ARG A 235 -30.53 -4.50 0.42
C ARG A 235 -30.71 -3.02 0.73
N GLU A 236 -29.72 -2.40 1.37
CA GLU A 236 -29.75 -0.99 1.77
C GLU A 236 -28.76 -0.17 0.95
N GLU A 237 -29.05 1.11 0.72
CA GLU A 237 -28.15 2.01 -0.01
C GLU A 237 -26.80 2.21 0.71
N LYS A 238 -26.77 2.03 2.04
CA LYS A 238 -25.56 2.17 2.87
C LYS A 238 -25.29 0.91 3.68
N ASP A 239 -24.86 -0.13 2.98
CA ASP A 239 -24.53 -1.39 3.63
C ASP A 239 -23.33 -1.25 4.60
N PRO A 240 -23.47 -1.69 5.86
CA PRO A 240 -22.39 -1.60 6.84
C PRO A 240 -21.15 -2.41 6.43
N ILE A 241 -21.31 -3.54 5.73
CA ILE A 241 -20.18 -4.38 5.29
C ILE A 241 -19.36 -3.66 4.23
N LEU A 242 -20.02 -3.00 3.29
CA LEU A 242 -19.34 -2.26 2.24
C LEU A 242 -18.50 -1.11 2.83
N SER A 243 -19.05 -0.41 3.82
CA SER A 243 -18.32 0.64 4.55
C SER A 243 -17.07 0.10 5.27
N LEU A 244 -17.18 -1.09 5.89
CA LEU A 244 -16.08 -1.76 6.58
C LEU A 244 -14.92 -2.11 5.64
N VAL A 245 -15.23 -2.59 4.43
CA VAL A 245 -14.21 -2.91 3.42
C VAL A 245 -13.53 -1.67 2.87
N HIS A 246 -14.31 -0.64 2.51
CA HIS A 246 -13.74 0.64 2.07
C HIS A 246 -12.81 1.25 3.12
N ASP A 247 -13.19 1.17 4.39
CA ASP A 247 -12.36 1.57 5.51
C ASP A 247 -11.07 0.75 5.59
N ALA A 248 -11.15 -0.59 5.57
CA ALA A 248 -9.99 -1.47 5.61
C ALA A 248 -8.99 -1.20 4.46
N VAL A 249 -9.50 -0.96 3.25
CA VAL A 249 -8.68 -0.59 2.08
C VAL A 249 -8.01 0.78 2.28
N ARG A 250 -8.68 1.75 2.89
CA ARG A 250 -8.09 3.06 3.20
C ARG A 250 -6.87 2.93 4.13
N TYR A 251 -6.95 2.05 5.14
CA TYR A 251 -5.81 1.73 5.99
C TYR A 251 -4.67 1.07 5.22
N LEU A 252 -4.99 0.11 4.35
CA LEU A 252 -4.00 -0.55 3.48
C LEU A 252 -3.29 0.46 2.56
N ALA A 253 -4.05 1.27 1.83
CA ALA A 253 -3.53 2.28 0.92
C ALA A 253 -2.58 3.24 1.65
N ARG A 254 -2.98 3.75 2.81
CA ARG A 254 -2.12 4.63 3.61
C ARG A 254 -0.85 3.93 4.10
N ALA A 255 -0.92 2.64 4.43
CA ALA A 255 0.25 1.87 4.85
C ALA A 255 1.24 1.57 3.71
N THR A 256 0.77 1.44 2.47
CA THR A 256 1.63 1.17 1.29
C THR A 256 2.17 2.44 0.64
N THR A 257 1.47 3.57 0.77
CA THR A 257 1.92 4.86 0.21
C THR A 257 2.87 5.62 1.14
N ASN A 258 2.78 5.44 2.46
CA ASN A 258 3.61 6.16 3.41
C ASN A 258 4.81 5.33 3.89
N TYR A 259 5.89 6.03 4.23
CA TYR A 259 7.03 5.45 4.90
C TYR A 259 6.78 5.29 6.42
N TYR A 260 7.01 4.09 6.94
CA TYR A 260 6.93 3.79 8.37
C TYR A 260 8.26 3.25 8.87
N VAL A 261 8.84 3.90 9.88
CA VAL A 261 10.15 3.54 10.46
C VAL A 261 10.17 2.11 11.01
N VAL A 262 9.02 1.57 11.44
CA VAL A 262 8.90 0.18 11.91
C VAL A 262 9.21 -0.86 10.82
N ASN A 263 9.08 -0.51 9.54
CA ASN A 263 9.46 -1.39 8.44
C ASN A 263 10.99 -1.53 8.34
N ASP A 264 11.75 -0.49 8.72
CA ASP A 264 13.21 -0.57 8.75
C ASP A 264 13.73 -1.15 10.07
N PHE A 265 13.06 -0.84 11.19
CA PHE A 265 13.44 -1.28 12.52
C PHE A 265 12.30 -2.08 13.17
N PRO A 266 12.17 -3.38 12.87
CA PRO A 266 11.07 -4.22 13.37
C PRO A 266 10.93 -4.26 14.90
N LEU A 267 12.02 -4.04 15.64
CA LEU A 267 12.00 -3.97 17.10
C LEU A 267 11.05 -2.88 17.64
N LEU A 268 10.79 -1.84 16.86
CA LEU A 268 9.86 -0.78 17.25
C LEU A 268 8.43 -1.29 17.46
N LYS A 269 8.05 -2.46 16.93
CA LYS A 269 6.72 -3.03 17.18
C LYS A 269 6.46 -3.37 18.66
N TYR A 270 7.51 -3.59 19.43
CA TYR A 270 7.42 -3.94 20.86
C TYR A 270 7.25 -2.72 21.77
N ILE A 271 7.40 -1.49 21.26
CA ILE A 271 7.20 -0.29 22.09
C ILE A 271 5.74 -0.22 22.59
N PRO A 272 5.48 0.25 23.82
CA PRO A 272 4.13 0.41 24.32
C PRO A 272 3.30 1.37 23.44
N GLY A 273 2.00 1.13 23.33
CA GLY A 273 1.11 1.93 22.46
C GLY A 273 0.95 3.39 22.89
N TRP A 274 1.29 3.73 24.14
CA TRP A 274 1.30 5.09 24.68
C TRP A 274 2.58 5.86 24.36
N PHE A 275 3.65 5.18 23.94
CA PHE A 275 4.96 5.81 23.72
C PHE A 275 4.92 6.80 22.55
N PRO A 276 5.57 7.98 22.64
CA PRO A 276 5.64 8.93 21.53
C PRO A 276 6.19 8.28 20.25
N GLY A 277 5.48 8.43 19.13
CA GLY A 277 5.83 7.77 17.86
C GLY A 277 5.27 6.36 17.68
N ALA A 278 4.57 5.79 18.67
CA ALA A 278 3.85 4.52 18.55
C ALA A 278 2.48 4.64 17.84
N GLU A 279 2.19 5.77 17.19
CA GLU A 279 0.91 6.03 16.51
C GLU A 279 0.60 4.99 15.44
N PHE A 280 1.63 4.44 14.78
CA PHE A 280 1.51 3.37 13.81
C PHE A 280 0.83 2.12 14.40
N LYS A 281 0.98 1.84 15.71
CA LYS A 281 0.32 0.70 16.38
C LYS A 281 -1.18 0.92 16.52
N ARG A 282 -1.61 2.14 16.87
CA ARG A 282 -3.03 2.50 16.95
C ARG A 282 -3.67 2.45 15.57
N PHE A 283 -2.98 3.03 14.59
CA PHE A 283 -3.38 3.00 13.19
C PHE A 283 -3.48 1.57 12.65
N GLY A 284 -2.44 0.74 12.87
CA GLY A 284 -2.42 -0.67 12.48
C GLY A 284 -3.58 -1.45 13.11
N ARG A 285 -3.71 -1.41 14.43
CA ARG A 285 -4.79 -2.10 15.17
C ARG A 285 -6.17 -1.75 14.64
N ALA A 286 -6.43 -0.46 14.41
CA ALA A 286 -7.71 -0.01 13.90
C ALA A 286 -8.03 -0.55 12.49
N GLY A 287 -7.01 -0.66 11.62
CA GLY A 287 -7.15 -1.27 10.29
C GLY A 287 -7.28 -2.79 10.35
N PHE A 288 -6.52 -3.46 11.22
CA PHE A 288 -6.61 -4.91 11.43
C PHE A 288 -7.97 -5.34 11.97
N GLU A 289 -8.54 -4.58 12.90
CA GLU A 289 -9.88 -4.81 13.44
C GLU A 289 -10.93 -4.75 12.34
N ARG A 290 -10.94 -3.67 11.54
CA ARG A 290 -11.87 -3.52 10.39
C ARG A 290 -11.72 -4.67 9.40
N ARG A 291 -10.48 -5.01 9.06
CA ARG A 291 -10.17 -6.09 8.12
C ARG A 291 -10.67 -7.45 8.62
N THR A 292 -10.35 -7.76 9.86
CA THR A 292 -10.70 -9.05 10.47
C THR A 292 -12.20 -9.15 10.69
N ARG A 293 -12.85 -8.03 11.04
CA ARG A 293 -14.29 -7.96 11.23
C ARG A 293 -15.06 -8.31 9.96
N TYR A 294 -14.82 -7.61 8.84
CA TYR A 294 -15.54 -7.94 7.60
C TYR A 294 -15.25 -9.36 7.13
N ALA A 295 -13.98 -9.81 7.24
CA ALA A 295 -13.61 -11.15 6.79
C ALA A 295 -14.28 -12.25 7.63
N ASN A 296 -14.37 -12.07 8.95
CA ASN A 296 -15.02 -13.02 9.84
C ASN A 296 -16.55 -12.96 9.74
N GLU A 297 -17.16 -11.78 9.76
CA GLU A 297 -18.63 -11.63 9.68
C GLU A 297 -19.16 -12.28 8.40
N MET A 298 -18.57 -11.94 7.25
CA MET A 298 -19.02 -12.49 5.96
C MET A 298 -18.75 -13.98 5.83
N PHE A 299 -17.60 -14.46 6.29
CA PHE A 299 -17.28 -15.88 6.21
C PHE A 299 -18.17 -16.71 7.14
N ASN A 300 -18.35 -16.28 8.39
CA ASN A 300 -19.18 -17.00 9.37
C ASN A 300 -20.64 -17.06 8.91
N MET A 301 -21.17 -15.99 8.32
CA MET A 301 -22.49 -15.99 7.72
C MET A 301 -22.65 -17.12 6.68
N VAL A 302 -21.71 -17.22 5.73
CA VAL A 302 -21.76 -18.29 4.71
C VAL A 302 -21.56 -19.66 5.33
N TYR A 303 -20.63 -19.79 6.27
CA TYR A 303 -20.37 -21.04 6.97
C TYR A 303 -21.61 -21.56 7.69
N ASP A 304 -22.34 -20.69 8.39
CA ASP A 304 -23.57 -21.04 9.09
C ASP A 304 -24.70 -21.41 8.11
N GLN A 305 -24.82 -20.70 6.98
CA GLN A 305 -25.78 -21.04 5.93
C GLN A 305 -25.53 -22.44 5.33
N VAL A 306 -24.26 -22.76 5.02
CA VAL A 306 -23.88 -24.10 4.50
C VAL A 306 -24.17 -25.17 5.54
N LYS A 307 -23.79 -24.94 6.81
CA LYS A 307 -24.01 -25.89 7.90
C LYS A 307 -25.50 -26.18 8.13
N GLN A 308 -26.36 -25.19 7.96
CA GLN A 308 -27.81 -25.31 8.14
C GLN A 308 -28.54 -25.79 6.87
N GLY A 309 -27.84 -25.93 5.73
CA GLY A 309 -28.47 -26.25 4.45
C GLY A 309 -29.37 -25.12 3.92
N GLN A 310 -29.07 -23.88 4.29
CA GLN A 310 -29.85 -22.67 3.96
C GLN A 310 -29.13 -21.75 2.99
N VAL A 311 -28.31 -22.29 2.09
CA VAL A 311 -27.63 -21.50 1.06
C VAL A 311 -28.66 -21.07 0.02
N GLU A 312 -29.13 -19.83 0.11
CA GLU A 312 -30.07 -19.25 -0.86
C GLU A 312 -29.40 -18.98 -2.21
N ARG A 313 -28.13 -18.54 -2.19
CA ARG A 313 -27.35 -18.14 -3.37
C ARG A 313 -25.96 -18.75 -3.33
N PRO A 314 -25.61 -19.63 -4.27
CA PRO A 314 -24.26 -20.15 -4.38
C PRO A 314 -23.24 -19.03 -4.58
N SER A 315 -22.07 -19.20 -3.97
CA SER A 315 -20.97 -18.25 -3.98
C SER A 315 -19.63 -18.97 -4.01
N TYR A 316 -18.54 -18.22 -4.22
CA TYR A 316 -17.20 -18.76 -4.13
C TYR A 316 -16.95 -19.46 -2.78
N ALA A 317 -17.31 -18.81 -1.67
CA ALA A 317 -17.12 -19.39 -0.34
C ALA A 317 -18.01 -20.61 -0.09
N SER A 318 -19.30 -20.53 -0.43
CA SER A 318 -20.24 -21.65 -0.19
C SER A 318 -19.88 -22.87 -1.04
N GLY A 319 -19.59 -22.69 -2.34
CA GLY A 319 -19.23 -23.77 -3.23
C GLY A 319 -17.95 -24.49 -2.79
N LEU A 320 -16.96 -23.77 -2.26
CA LEU A 320 -15.76 -24.38 -1.70
C LEU A 320 -16.05 -25.17 -0.42
N LEU A 321 -16.90 -24.66 0.47
CA LEU A 321 -17.31 -25.35 1.69
C LEU A 321 -18.15 -26.62 1.39
N GLU A 322 -19.02 -26.56 0.39
CA GLU A 322 -19.86 -27.69 -0.04
C GLU A 322 -19.03 -28.77 -0.75
N SER A 323 -18.09 -28.39 -1.63
CA SER A 323 -17.26 -29.33 -2.38
C SER A 323 -16.31 -30.18 -1.54
N GLN A 324 -15.98 -29.73 -0.33
CA GLN A 324 -15.04 -30.40 0.57
C GLN A 324 -15.74 -31.16 1.70
N SER A 325 -17.08 -31.28 1.65
CA SER A 325 -17.93 -31.72 2.77
C SER A 325 -17.63 -30.90 4.03
N TRP A 326 -18.42 -29.87 4.34
CA TRP A 326 -18.14 -28.92 5.44
C TRP A 326 -17.71 -29.55 6.78
N GLN A 327 -18.11 -30.81 7.05
CA GLN A 327 -17.75 -31.63 8.22
C GLN A 327 -16.29 -32.14 8.22
N GLU A 328 -15.67 -32.27 7.06
CA GLU A 328 -14.31 -32.78 6.83
C GLU A 328 -13.30 -31.66 6.52
N VAL A 329 -13.78 -30.42 6.40
CA VAL A 329 -12.92 -29.26 6.12
C VAL A 329 -11.99 -29.02 7.30
N ARG A 330 -10.69 -29.19 7.08
CA ARG A 330 -9.67 -28.91 8.09
C ARG A 330 -9.68 -27.42 8.41
N GLU A 331 -9.38 -27.04 9.65
CA GLU A 331 -9.30 -25.62 10.05
C GLU A 331 -8.35 -24.80 9.15
N SER A 332 -7.27 -25.42 8.66
CA SER A 332 -6.37 -24.81 7.69
C SER A 332 -7.05 -24.47 6.36
N ASP A 333 -8.00 -25.28 5.91
CA ASP A 333 -8.75 -25.10 4.66
C ASP A 333 -9.84 -24.06 4.84
N THR A 334 -10.54 -24.06 5.98
CA THR A 334 -11.47 -23.00 6.39
C THR A 334 -10.80 -21.62 6.35
N ASN A 335 -9.58 -21.51 6.89
CA ASN A 335 -8.82 -20.25 6.86
C ASN A 335 -8.40 -19.85 5.43
N LEU A 336 -8.07 -20.81 4.56
CA LEU A 336 -7.77 -20.54 3.15
C LEU A 336 -9.01 -19.97 2.44
N ILE A 337 -10.17 -20.59 2.59
CA ILE A 337 -11.43 -20.13 1.97
C ILE A 337 -11.75 -18.72 2.47
N LYS A 338 -11.72 -18.49 3.78
CA LYS A 338 -11.97 -17.17 4.38
C LYS A 338 -11.09 -16.08 3.80
N TRP A 339 -9.77 -16.27 3.81
CA TRP A 339 -8.84 -15.20 3.40
C TRP A 339 -8.76 -15.02 1.88
N THR A 340 -9.02 -16.06 1.09
CA THR A 340 -9.15 -15.92 -0.36
C THR A 340 -10.43 -15.20 -0.75
N ALA A 341 -11.58 -15.54 -0.13
CA ALA A 341 -12.85 -14.83 -0.35
C ALA A 341 -12.75 -13.35 0.05
N ALA A 342 -12.16 -13.06 1.22
CA ALA A 342 -11.94 -11.68 1.67
C ALA A 342 -11.04 -10.89 0.72
N SER A 343 -10.06 -11.55 0.11
CA SER A 343 -9.14 -10.92 -0.84
C SER A 343 -9.76 -10.71 -2.21
N LEU A 344 -10.61 -11.64 -2.68
CA LEU A 344 -11.44 -11.45 -3.87
C LEU A 344 -12.26 -10.17 -3.71
N PHE A 345 -13.05 -10.08 -2.63
CA PHE A 345 -13.92 -8.94 -2.39
C PHE A 345 -13.16 -7.61 -2.37
N THR A 346 -12.09 -7.53 -1.58
CA THR A 346 -11.29 -6.31 -1.42
C THR A 346 -10.67 -5.84 -2.75
N ALA A 347 -10.06 -6.76 -3.49
CA ALA A 347 -9.33 -6.44 -4.72
C ALA A 347 -10.29 -6.00 -5.83
N GLY A 348 -11.41 -6.71 -6.01
CA GLY A 348 -12.36 -6.43 -7.10
C GLY A 348 -13.26 -5.23 -6.83
N ALA A 349 -13.59 -4.93 -5.58
CA ALA A 349 -14.53 -3.84 -5.26
C ALA A 349 -13.94 -2.46 -5.56
N THR A 350 -12.65 -2.26 -5.29
CA THR A 350 -12.04 -0.92 -5.27
C THR A 350 -11.28 -0.57 -6.55
N THR A 351 -10.59 -1.53 -7.17
CA THR A 351 -9.77 -1.28 -8.36
C THR A 351 -10.64 -0.93 -9.58
N THR A 352 -11.68 -1.72 -9.85
CA THR A 352 -12.64 -1.45 -10.93
C THR A 352 -13.40 -0.14 -10.69
N GLY A 353 -13.81 0.15 -9.46
CA GLY A 353 -14.44 1.43 -9.10
C GLY A 353 -13.54 2.63 -9.41
N SER A 354 -12.23 2.52 -9.16
CA SER A 354 -11.27 3.59 -9.50
C SER A 354 -11.10 3.78 -11.01
N LEU A 355 -11.19 2.71 -11.82
CA LEU A 355 -11.18 2.81 -13.28
C LEU A 355 -12.43 3.48 -13.83
N VAL A 356 -13.61 3.14 -13.30
CA VAL A 356 -14.87 3.81 -13.68
C VAL A 356 -14.79 5.30 -13.37
N ASN A 357 -14.28 5.67 -12.19
CA ASN A 357 -14.09 7.07 -11.83
C ASN A 357 -13.10 7.79 -12.76
N SER A 358 -12.02 7.10 -13.14
CA SER A 358 -11.03 7.61 -14.10
C SER A 358 -11.64 7.79 -15.49
N PHE A 359 -12.49 6.86 -15.94
CA PHE A 359 -13.24 6.99 -17.19
C PHE A 359 -14.10 8.25 -17.20
N PHE A 360 -14.88 8.53 -16.14
CA PHE A 360 -15.67 9.77 -16.08
C PHE A 360 -14.82 11.03 -16.11
N LEU A 361 -13.67 11.03 -15.43
CA LEU A 361 -12.72 12.15 -15.51
C LEU A 361 -12.24 12.35 -16.95
N MET A 362 -11.81 11.28 -17.62
CA MET A 362 -11.34 11.33 -19.01
C MET A 362 -12.45 11.74 -19.98
N ALA A 363 -13.68 11.26 -19.77
CA ALA A 363 -14.85 11.64 -20.56
C ALA A 363 -15.13 13.15 -20.50
N CYS A 364 -14.95 13.77 -19.34
CA CYS A 364 -15.07 15.22 -19.18
C CYS A 364 -13.95 15.99 -19.88
N LEU A 365 -12.73 15.44 -19.93
CA LEU A 365 -11.57 16.08 -20.54
C LEU A 365 -11.52 15.91 -22.07
N TYR A 366 -12.08 14.81 -22.59
CA TYR A 366 -12.01 14.44 -24.01
C TYR A 366 -13.39 14.08 -24.59
N PRO A 367 -14.33 15.05 -24.65
CA PRO A 367 -15.71 14.78 -25.10
C PRO A 367 -15.78 14.23 -26.54
N ASP A 368 -14.88 14.64 -27.43
CA ASP A 368 -14.83 14.15 -28.82
C ASP A 368 -14.54 12.64 -28.88
N ALA A 369 -13.73 12.13 -27.95
CA ALA A 369 -13.44 10.70 -27.86
C ALA A 369 -14.69 9.91 -27.46
N ILE A 370 -15.49 10.46 -26.55
CA ILE A 370 -16.76 9.87 -26.11
C ILE A 370 -17.79 9.85 -27.24
N GLN A 371 -17.92 10.95 -28.00
CA GLN A 371 -18.84 10.99 -29.15
C GLN A 371 -18.50 9.93 -30.20
N LYS A 372 -17.22 9.68 -30.46
CA LYS A 372 -16.78 8.61 -31.36
C LYS A 372 -17.14 7.22 -30.85
N ALA A 373 -16.95 6.95 -29.55
CA ALA A 373 -17.35 5.69 -28.95
C ALA A 373 -18.87 5.48 -29.01
N GLN A 374 -19.65 6.54 -28.75
CA GLN A 374 -21.11 6.50 -28.89
C GLN A 374 -21.53 6.21 -30.32
N ALA A 375 -20.90 6.84 -31.32
CA ALA A 375 -21.19 6.60 -32.73
C ALA A 375 -20.87 5.15 -33.15
N GLU A 376 -19.75 4.59 -32.69
CA GLU A 376 -19.41 3.18 -32.91
C GLU A 376 -20.51 2.27 -32.32
N ILE A 377 -20.86 2.47 -31.05
CA ILE A 377 -21.90 1.68 -30.37
C ILE A 377 -23.25 1.80 -31.09
N ASP A 378 -23.68 3.02 -31.46
CA ASP A 378 -24.92 3.26 -32.20
C ASP A 378 -24.92 2.54 -33.56
N SER A 379 -23.77 2.45 -34.23
CA SER A 379 -23.66 1.80 -35.54
C SER A 379 -23.64 0.26 -35.49
N VAL A 380 -23.02 -0.32 -34.45
CA VAL A 380 -22.82 -1.77 -34.31
C VAL A 380 -23.97 -2.43 -33.55
N VAL A 381 -24.38 -1.81 -32.44
CA VAL A 381 -25.41 -2.36 -31.54
C VAL A 381 -26.80 -1.83 -31.90
N GLY A 382 -26.89 -0.60 -32.40
CA GLY A 382 -28.15 0.10 -32.63
C GLY A 382 -28.78 0.61 -31.34
N ARG A 383 -30.05 1.02 -31.42
CA ARG A 383 -30.82 1.60 -30.29
C ARG A 383 -31.93 0.70 -29.75
N GLU A 384 -32.14 -0.46 -30.36
CA GLU A 384 -33.21 -1.41 -30.01
C GLU A 384 -32.83 -2.33 -28.84
N ARG A 385 -31.54 -2.42 -28.49
CA ARG A 385 -31.04 -3.27 -27.39
C ARG A 385 -29.86 -2.65 -26.67
N ILE A 386 -29.61 -3.13 -25.45
CA ILE A 386 -28.46 -2.73 -24.63
C ILE A 386 -27.20 -3.49 -25.09
N PRO A 387 -26.00 -2.86 -25.13
CA PRO A 387 -24.74 -3.56 -25.39
C PRO A 387 -24.49 -4.69 -24.38
N ASN A 388 -23.90 -5.78 -24.84
CA ASN A 388 -23.51 -6.90 -23.99
C ASN A 388 -22.10 -7.42 -24.37
N LEU A 389 -21.58 -8.38 -23.63
CA LEU A 389 -20.21 -8.86 -23.79
C LEU A 389 -19.91 -9.48 -25.17
N GLN A 390 -20.94 -9.98 -25.88
CA GLN A 390 -20.78 -10.55 -27.22
C GLN A 390 -20.47 -9.48 -28.27
N ASP A 391 -20.81 -8.21 -28.01
CA ASP A 391 -20.55 -7.10 -28.92
C ASP A 391 -19.07 -6.64 -28.88
N ARG A 392 -18.31 -7.04 -27.85
CA ARG A 392 -16.98 -6.49 -27.56
C ARG A 392 -16.00 -6.58 -28.73
N ASP A 393 -15.96 -7.72 -29.42
CA ASP A 393 -15.06 -7.93 -30.56
C ASP A 393 -15.43 -7.06 -31.78
N SER A 394 -16.67 -6.55 -31.82
CA SER A 394 -17.17 -5.64 -32.86
C SER A 394 -17.07 -4.16 -32.48
N LEU A 395 -16.51 -3.83 -31.30
CA LEU A 395 -16.39 -2.46 -30.77
C LEU A 395 -14.91 -2.06 -30.54
N PRO A 396 -14.06 -2.07 -31.59
CA PRO A 396 -12.62 -1.86 -31.44
C PRO A 396 -12.24 -0.47 -30.89
N TYR A 397 -12.98 0.58 -31.21
CA TYR A 397 -12.72 1.91 -30.68
C TYR A 397 -13.10 2.01 -29.19
N THR A 398 -14.22 1.41 -28.80
CA THR A 398 -14.64 1.31 -27.40
C THR A 398 -13.64 0.49 -26.57
N GLU A 399 -13.12 -0.61 -27.12
CA GLU A 399 -12.03 -1.38 -26.50
C GLU A 399 -10.76 -0.53 -26.36
N ALA A 400 -10.35 0.19 -27.41
CA ALA A 400 -9.20 1.08 -27.36
C ALA A 400 -9.37 2.19 -26.30
N MET A 401 -10.57 2.75 -26.15
CA MET A 401 -10.89 3.72 -25.11
C MET A 401 -10.74 3.14 -23.71
N LEU A 402 -11.23 1.91 -23.47
CA LEU A 402 -11.04 1.21 -22.20
C LEU A 402 -9.54 0.99 -21.90
N LEU A 403 -8.77 0.52 -22.89
CA LEU A 403 -7.33 0.34 -22.77
C LEU A 403 -6.61 1.65 -22.46
N GLU A 404 -7.02 2.76 -23.10
CA GLU A 404 -6.41 4.08 -22.88
C GLU A 404 -6.71 4.63 -21.48
N VAL A 405 -7.91 4.41 -20.93
CA VAL A 405 -8.22 4.76 -19.53
C VAL A 405 -7.32 3.98 -18.57
N MET A 406 -7.13 2.68 -18.80
CA MET A 406 -6.24 1.86 -17.97
C MET A 406 -4.77 2.28 -18.09
N ARG A 407 -4.34 2.67 -19.29
CA ARG A 407 -2.97 3.18 -19.56
C ARG A 407 -2.73 4.54 -18.89
N PHE A 408 -3.73 5.43 -18.91
CA PHE A 408 -3.59 6.80 -18.39
C PHE A 408 -3.71 6.86 -16.86
N CYS A 409 -4.61 6.06 -16.28
CA CYS A 409 -4.89 6.03 -14.84
C CYS A 409 -4.84 4.60 -14.28
N PRO A 410 -3.67 3.94 -14.24
CA PRO A 410 -3.56 2.60 -13.70
C PRO A 410 -3.94 2.59 -12.21
N PRO A 411 -4.85 1.70 -11.74
CA PRO A 411 -5.30 1.65 -10.34
C PRO A 411 -4.18 1.38 -9.33
N ALA A 412 -3.11 0.73 -9.78
CA ALA A 412 -1.94 0.39 -8.98
C ALA A 412 -0.66 0.78 -9.73
N PRO A 413 -0.30 2.08 -9.77
CA PRO A 413 0.79 2.59 -10.62
C PRO A 413 2.19 2.06 -10.23
N LEU A 414 2.34 1.45 -9.06
CA LEU A 414 3.58 0.77 -8.63
C LEU A 414 3.42 -0.74 -8.46
N GLY A 415 2.29 -1.29 -8.93
CA GLY A 415 1.91 -2.67 -8.69
C GLY A 415 1.91 -3.07 -7.21
N VAL A 416 2.15 -4.36 -6.96
CA VAL A 416 2.40 -4.92 -5.63
C VAL A 416 3.85 -5.37 -5.56
N SER A 417 4.53 -4.98 -4.49
CA SER A 417 5.97 -5.22 -4.35
C SER A 417 6.37 -6.68 -4.42
N HIS A 418 7.43 -6.95 -5.16
CA HIS A 418 8.11 -8.24 -5.30
C HIS A 418 9.36 -8.28 -4.41
N LEU A 419 9.86 -9.46 -4.09
CA LEU A 419 11.08 -9.65 -3.31
C LEU A 419 11.97 -10.69 -3.98
N THR A 420 13.26 -10.40 -4.07
CA THR A 420 14.26 -11.38 -4.53
C THR A 420 14.56 -12.42 -3.45
N THR A 421 14.47 -13.69 -3.80
CA THR A 421 14.81 -14.82 -2.92
C THR A 421 16.30 -15.16 -2.93
N GLU A 422 17.01 -14.74 -3.98
CA GLU A 422 18.43 -14.98 -4.22
C GLU A 422 19.12 -13.72 -4.76
N THR A 423 20.46 -13.73 -4.77
CA THR A 423 21.23 -12.64 -5.38
C THR A 423 21.44 -12.94 -6.86
N THR A 424 21.07 -12.01 -7.74
CA THR A 424 21.17 -12.16 -9.19
C THR A 424 21.92 -10.98 -9.81
N GLU A 425 22.49 -11.18 -11.00
CA GLU A 425 23.04 -10.11 -11.84
C GLU A 425 22.00 -9.70 -12.88
N PHE A 426 21.78 -8.40 -13.05
CA PHE A 426 20.78 -7.84 -13.95
C PHE A 426 21.31 -6.55 -14.56
N HIS A 427 21.51 -6.51 -15.88
CA HIS A 427 22.08 -5.36 -16.61
C HIS A 427 23.37 -4.79 -15.98
N GLY A 428 24.27 -5.69 -15.52
CA GLY A 428 25.53 -5.31 -14.87
C GLY A 428 25.40 -4.89 -13.40
N TYR A 429 24.17 -4.81 -12.87
CA TYR A 429 23.90 -4.56 -11.46
C TYR A 429 23.77 -5.86 -10.67
N LYS A 430 24.17 -5.81 -9.40
CA LYS A 430 24.00 -6.92 -8.46
C LYS A 430 22.76 -6.69 -7.61
N ILE A 431 21.68 -7.40 -7.92
CA ILE A 431 20.42 -7.35 -7.17
C ILE A 431 20.51 -8.40 -6.04
N ARG A 432 20.70 -7.94 -4.81
CA ARG A 432 20.90 -8.84 -3.66
C ARG A 432 19.62 -9.56 -3.26
N LYS A 433 19.75 -10.73 -2.64
CA LYS A 433 18.65 -11.38 -1.90
C LYS A 433 17.99 -10.40 -0.93
N GLY A 434 16.67 -10.41 -0.87
CA GLY A 434 15.88 -9.52 0.00
C GLY A 434 15.70 -8.11 -0.57
N THR A 435 16.04 -7.87 -1.83
CA THR A 435 15.76 -6.60 -2.51
C THR A 435 14.30 -6.56 -2.92
N THR A 436 13.61 -5.47 -2.59
CA THR A 436 12.23 -5.24 -3.03
C THR A 436 12.24 -4.73 -4.47
N ILE A 437 11.43 -5.31 -5.35
CA ILE A 437 11.30 -4.89 -6.75
C ILE A 437 9.88 -4.35 -6.99
N ASN A 438 9.78 -3.18 -7.61
CA ASN A 438 8.51 -2.58 -8.03
C ASN A 438 8.58 -2.24 -9.53
N ALA A 439 7.56 -2.61 -10.29
CA ALA A 439 7.34 -2.05 -11.62
C ALA A 439 6.66 -0.70 -11.47
N ASN A 440 7.17 0.33 -12.13
CA ASN A 440 6.48 1.60 -12.32
C ASN A 440 5.63 1.45 -13.60
N ILE A 441 4.34 1.20 -13.40
CA ILE A 441 3.38 0.77 -14.44
C ILE A 441 2.91 1.97 -15.27
#